data_AF-A0A966WVX3-F1
#
_entry.id   AF-A0A966WVX3-F1
#
_cell.length_a   1.000
_cell.length_b   1.000
_cell.length_c   1.000
_cell.angle_alpha   90.00
_cell.angle_beta   90.00
_cell.angle_gamma   90.00
#
_symmetry.space_group_name_H-M   'P 1'
#
loop_
_entity.id
_entity.type
_entity.pdbx_description
1 polymer ?
#
loop_
_entity_poly.entity_id
_entity_poly.type
_entity_poly.pdbx_seq_one_letter_code
_entity_poly.pdbx_strand_id
1 'polypeptide(L)'
;PFPPITGTDGQANVAVMTLAVPRQSRLPREAASFALFLTNAANQARFAEQARVLPSATGALRQVERSLRAERPASAADGLVRQARLLSADTLGRARVLVPASPGVKRLQAILYTQLQRAMLGQTSSDQALAEAERQWNAYAVGRWP
;
A
#
# COMPACT_ATOMS: atom_id res chain seq x y z
N PRO A 1 -17.01 8.62 3.36
CA PRO A 1 -15.97 7.61 3.03
C PRO A 1 -16.18 6.38 3.90
N PHE A 2 -15.97 5.18 3.35
CA PHE A 2 -16.07 3.94 4.12
C PHE A 2 -14.71 3.62 4.77
N PRO A 3 -14.69 3.01 5.97
CA PRO A 3 -13.45 2.60 6.59
C PRO A 3 -12.70 1.59 5.71
N PRO A 4 -11.36 1.54 5.81
CA PRO A 4 -10.58 0.51 5.14
C PRO A 4 -10.98 -0.88 5.66
N ILE A 5 -10.84 -1.88 4.79
CA ILE A 5 -10.92 -3.28 5.20
C ILE A 5 -9.73 -3.57 6.12
N THR A 6 -10.00 -4.16 7.28
CA THR A 6 -9.00 -4.48 8.30
C THR A 6 -9.09 -5.93 8.72
N GLY A 7 -7.96 -6.48 9.18
CA GLY A 7 -7.94 -7.79 9.85
C GLY A 7 -8.58 -7.75 11.23
N THR A 8 -8.65 -8.91 11.88
CA THR A 8 -9.13 -9.04 13.27
C THR A 8 -8.26 -8.28 14.28
N ASP A 9 -7.01 -8.01 13.92
CA ASP A 9 -6.06 -7.19 14.67
C ASP A 9 -6.22 -5.68 14.41
N GLY A 10 -7.20 -5.29 13.60
CA GLY A 10 -7.49 -3.92 13.21
C GLY A 10 -6.47 -3.31 12.24
N GLN A 11 -5.49 -4.08 11.75
CA GLN A 11 -4.49 -3.54 10.83
C GLN A 11 -5.03 -3.45 9.40
N ALA A 12 -4.66 -2.37 8.71
CA ALA A 12 -4.91 -2.20 7.29
C ALA A 12 -3.63 -2.45 6.49
N ASN A 13 -3.76 -3.06 5.31
CA ASN A 13 -2.63 -3.17 4.39
C ASN A 13 -2.26 -1.79 3.82
N VAL A 14 -0.96 -1.51 3.72
CA VAL A 14 -0.43 -0.36 2.97
C VAL A 14 0.54 -0.83 1.89
N ALA A 15 0.41 -0.26 0.70
CA ALA A 15 1.42 -0.36 -0.35
C ALA A 15 2.43 0.78 -0.18
N VAL A 16 3.70 0.43 -0.07
CA VAL A 16 4.80 1.40 0.00
C VAL A 16 5.66 1.31 -1.27
N MET A 17 6.23 2.44 -1.66
CA MET A 17 7.25 2.50 -2.71
C MET A 17 8.59 2.83 -2.08
N THR A 18 9.63 2.13 -2.53
CA THR A 18 11.00 2.29 -2.02
C THR A 18 11.91 2.72 -3.15
N LEU A 19 12.85 3.63 -2.86
CA LEU A 19 13.98 3.90 -3.74
C LEU A 19 15.09 2.89 -3.46
N ALA A 20 15.56 2.19 -4.50
CA ALA A 20 16.63 1.21 -4.39
C ALA A 20 17.85 1.67 -5.20
N VAL A 21 19.04 1.51 -4.63
CA VAL A 21 20.31 1.74 -5.33
C VAL A 21 20.80 0.39 -5.88
N PRO A 22 20.94 0.23 -7.21
CA PRO A 22 21.45 -1.00 -7.80
C PRO A 22 22.87 -1.30 -7.30
N ARG A 23 23.17 -2.58 -7.02
CA ARG A 23 24.52 -3.01 -6.60
C ARG A 23 25.61 -2.67 -7.63
N GLN A 24 25.24 -2.58 -8.90
CA GLN A 24 26.13 -2.21 -10.01
C GLN A 24 26.31 -0.70 -10.21
N SER A 25 25.72 0.14 -9.35
CA SER A 25 25.85 1.59 -9.45
C SER A 25 27.32 1.99 -9.36
N ARG A 26 27.76 2.87 -10.27
CA ARG A 26 29.11 3.48 -10.22
C ARG A 26 29.22 4.57 -9.14
N LEU A 27 28.08 5.05 -8.62
CA LEU A 27 27.98 6.14 -7.64
C LEU A 27 27.03 5.74 -6.49
N PRO A 28 27.32 4.67 -5.73
CA PRO A 28 26.38 4.14 -4.75
C PRO A 28 26.15 5.09 -3.56
N ARG A 29 27.18 5.85 -3.15
CA ARG A 29 27.09 6.77 -2.01
C ARG A 29 26.26 7.99 -2.35
N GLU A 30 26.49 8.57 -3.51
CA GLU A 30 25.76 9.73 -4.03
C GLU A 30 24.30 9.38 -4.29
N ALA A 31 24.03 8.22 -4.90
CA ALA A 31 22.68 7.72 -5.12
C ALA A 31 21.93 7.51 -3.79
N ALA A 32 22.58 6.93 -2.78
CA ALA A 32 22.00 6.78 -1.45
C ALA A 32 21.73 8.15 -0.78
N SER A 33 22.68 9.08 -0.88
CA SER A 33 22.52 10.45 -0.38
C SER A 33 21.35 11.16 -1.05
N PHE A 34 21.20 11.01 -2.36
CA PHE A 34 20.08 11.58 -3.10
C PHE A 34 18.74 10.95 -2.72
N ALA A 35 18.69 9.62 -2.56
CA ALA A 35 17.49 8.94 -2.07
C ALA A 35 17.08 9.42 -0.66
N LEU A 36 18.04 9.57 0.26
CA LEU A 36 17.80 10.13 1.59
C LEU A 36 17.31 11.57 1.53
N PHE A 37 17.90 12.40 0.65
CA PHE A 37 17.41 13.75 0.42
C PHE A 37 15.95 13.74 -0.06
N LEU A 38 15.62 13.00 -1.11
CA LEU A 38 14.26 12.94 -1.65
C LEU A 38 13.23 12.47 -0.63
N THR A 39 13.61 11.52 0.24
CA THR A 39 12.71 10.86 1.20
C THR A 39 12.76 11.44 2.61
N ASN A 40 13.47 12.54 2.84
CA ASN A 40 13.42 13.22 4.14
C ASN A 40 12.02 13.83 4.41
N ALA A 41 11.74 14.16 5.68
CA ALA A 41 10.42 14.63 6.08
C ALA A 41 9.98 15.94 5.37
N ALA A 42 10.90 16.90 5.20
CA ALA A 42 10.58 18.18 4.57
C ALA A 42 10.21 18.01 3.09
N ASN A 43 10.98 17.21 2.35
CA ASN A 43 10.74 16.96 0.93
C ASN A 43 9.50 16.08 0.72
N GLN A 44 9.27 15.08 1.58
CA GLN A 44 8.04 14.31 1.55
C GLN A 44 6.80 15.16 1.84
N ALA A 45 6.88 16.11 2.79
CA ALA A 45 5.76 17.02 3.08
C ALA A 45 5.43 17.89 1.86
N ARG A 46 6.44 18.51 1.25
CA ARG A 46 6.28 19.31 0.02
C ARG A 46 5.70 18.48 -1.12
N PHE A 47 6.16 17.24 -1.29
CA PHE A 47 5.65 16.34 -2.33
C PHE A 47 4.19 15.94 -2.07
N ALA A 48 3.84 15.63 -0.81
CA ALA A 48 2.47 15.30 -0.41
C ALA A 48 1.47 16.45 -0.64
N GLU A 49 1.92 17.70 -0.48
CA GLU A 49 1.11 18.89 -0.79
C GLU A 49 0.81 18.99 -2.28
N GLN A 50 1.82 18.80 -3.14
CA GLN A 50 1.69 18.95 -4.59
C GLN A 50 0.94 17.78 -5.25
N ALA A 51 1.30 16.55 -4.88
CA ALA A 51 0.77 15.34 -5.51
C ALA A 51 -0.49 14.77 -4.81
N ARG A 52 -0.92 15.38 -3.70
CA ARG A 52 -2.03 14.92 -2.84
C ARG A 52 -1.87 13.47 -2.35
N VAL A 53 -0.63 12.98 -2.27
CA VAL A 53 -0.28 11.68 -1.68
C VAL A 53 -0.11 11.77 -0.16
N LEU A 54 0.05 10.63 0.51
CA LEU A 54 0.43 10.57 1.92
C LEU A 54 1.93 10.29 2.07
N PRO A 55 2.65 11.02 2.93
CA PRO A 55 4.07 10.77 3.19
C PRO A 55 4.24 9.60 4.17
N SER A 56 5.33 8.84 4.02
CA SER A 56 5.71 7.77 4.95
C SER A 56 6.51 8.28 6.16
N ALA A 57 7.14 9.45 6.04
CA ALA A 57 7.82 10.08 7.16
C ALA A 57 6.81 10.55 8.22
N THR A 58 6.90 10.04 9.44
CA THR A 58 5.90 10.30 10.50
C THR A 58 5.73 11.79 10.81
N GLY A 59 6.83 12.57 10.78
CA GLY A 59 6.78 14.03 10.95
C GLY A 59 5.99 14.74 9.85
N ALA A 60 6.20 14.33 8.60
CA ALA A 60 5.48 14.85 7.44
C ALA A 60 3.99 14.44 7.48
N LEU A 61 3.69 13.21 7.89
CA LEU A 61 2.31 12.73 8.02
C LEU A 61 1.54 13.55 9.06
N ARG A 62 2.12 13.81 10.22
CA ARG A 62 1.53 14.69 11.24
C ARG A 62 1.31 16.12 10.73
N GLN A 63 2.19 16.64 9.88
CA GLN A 63 2.02 17.95 9.26
C GLN A 63 0.83 17.94 8.29
N VAL A 64 0.74 16.94 7.40
CA VAL A 64 -0.37 16.78 6.46
C VAL A 64 -1.70 16.67 7.20
N GLU A 65 -1.78 15.90 8.28
CA GLU A 65 -2.98 15.81 9.11
C GLU A 65 -3.39 17.15 9.71
N ARG A 66 -2.45 17.93 10.27
CA ARG A 66 -2.75 19.26 10.81
C ARG A 66 -3.29 20.20 9.73
N SER A 67 -2.65 20.22 8.56
CA SER A 67 -3.08 21.02 7.41
C SER A 67 -4.49 20.63 6.95
N LEU A 68 -4.75 19.32 6.80
CA LEU A 68 -6.08 18.82 6.45
C LEU A 68 -7.14 19.18 7.51
N ARG A 69 -6.81 19.09 8.80
CA ARG A 69 -7.76 19.47 9.87
C ARG A 69 -8.09 20.97 9.83
N ALA A 70 -7.12 21.82 9.51
CA ALA A 70 -7.30 23.28 9.40
C ALA A 70 -7.97 23.73 8.09
N GLU A 71 -7.96 22.89 7.05
CA GLU A 71 -8.55 23.19 5.74
C GLU A 71 -10.06 23.44 5.84
N ARG A 72 -10.51 24.52 5.19
CA ARG A 72 -11.93 24.87 5.05
C ARG A 72 -12.38 24.52 3.62
N PRO A 73 -13.10 23.41 3.41
CA PRO A 73 -13.52 23.01 2.07
C PRO A 73 -14.49 24.04 1.49
N ALA A 74 -14.31 24.40 0.22
CA ALA A 74 -15.15 25.37 -0.49
C ALA A 74 -16.48 24.77 -0.97
N SER A 75 -16.56 23.44 -1.05
CA SER A 75 -17.74 22.70 -1.50
C SER A 75 -17.94 21.42 -0.69
N ALA A 76 -19.13 20.82 -0.81
CA ALA A 76 -19.40 19.50 -0.24
C ALA A 76 -18.46 18.41 -0.80
N ALA A 77 -18.13 18.50 -2.09
CA ALA A 77 -17.20 17.58 -2.74
C ALA A 77 -15.78 17.69 -2.14
N ASP A 78 -15.29 18.91 -1.93
CA ASP A 78 -13.99 19.13 -1.26
C ASP A 78 -14.02 18.63 0.18
N GLY A 79 -15.16 18.78 0.87
CA GLY A 79 -15.36 18.23 2.21
C GLY A 79 -15.23 16.71 2.25
N LEU A 80 -15.80 16.00 1.26
CA LEU A 80 -15.67 14.55 1.12
C LEU A 80 -14.22 14.13 0.83
N VAL A 81 -13.52 14.85 -0.05
CA VAL A 81 -12.09 14.59 -0.34
C VAL A 81 -11.24 14.78 0.91
N ARG A 82 -11.41 15.90 1.63
CA ARG A 82 -10.73 16.17 2.90
C ARG A 82 -10.98 15.06 3.92
N GLN A 83 -12.24 14.63 4.07
CA GLN A 83 -12.60 13.56 5.00
C GLN A 83 -11.95 12.23 4.61
N ALA A 84 -11.92 11.89 3.31
CA ALA A 84 -11.24 10.69 2.83
C ALA A 84 -9.73 10.73 3.09
N ARG A 85 -9.08 11.88 2.86
CA ARG A 85 -7.65 12.05 3.13
C ARG A 85 -7.30 11.93 4.62
N LEU A 86 -8.13 12.51 5.50
CA LEU A 86 -7.96 12.37 6.95
C LEU A 86 -8.10 10.91 7.40
N LEU A 87 -9.09 10.18 6.87
CA LEU A 87 -9.26 8.75 7.13
C LEU A 87 -8.06 7.93 6.66
N SER A 88 -7.53 8.23 5.48
CA SER A 88 -6.33 7.55 4.96
C SER A 88 -5.08 7.85 5.79
N ALA A 89 -4.91 9.08 6.27
CA ALA A 89 -3.78 9.46 7.13
C ALA A 89 -3.82 8.74 8.49
N ASP A 90 -4.99 8.73 9.13
CA ASP A 90 -5.23 8.00 10.38
C ASP A 90 -4.96 6.49 10.20
N THR A 91 -5.48 5.91 9.12
CA THR A 91 -5.25 4.51 8.76
C THR A 91 -3.76 4.21 8.59
N LEU A 92 -3.01 5.09 7.94
CA LEU A 92 -1.57 4.90 7.70
C LEU A 92 -0.78 4.82 9.02
N GLY A 93 -1.19 5.54 10.06
CA GLY A 93 -0.57 5.48 11.39
C GLY A 93 -0.60 4.09 12.04
N ARG A 94 -1.57 3.25 11.67
CA ARG A 94 -1.75 1.88 12.16
C ARG A 94 -1.60 0.80 11.09
N ALA A 95 -1.31 1.19 9.85
CA ALA A 95 -1.16 0.25 8.74
C ALA A 95 0.12 -0.57 8.84
N ARG A 96 0.14 -1.72 8.16
CA ARG A 96 1.32 -2.56 7.97
C ARG A 96 1.42 -3.04 6.53
N VAL A 97 2.62 -3.40 6.12
CA VAL A 97 2.81 -4.16 4.88
C VAL A 97 2.42 -5.60 5.19
N LEU A 98 1.23 -6.02 4.73
CA LEU A 98 0.68 -7.35 5.02
C LEU A 98 1.01 -8.38 3.94
N VAL A 99 1.55 -7.93 2.80
CA VAL A 99 2.03 -8.83 1.75
C VAL A 99 3.50 -9.14 2.01
N PRO A 100 3.86 -10.38 2.41
CA PRO A 100 5.25 -10.73 2.66
C PRO A 100 6.06 -10.70 1.38
N ALA A 101 7.33 -10.29 1.50
CA ALA A 101 8.29 -10.40 0.42
C ALA A 101 8.76 -11.87 0.27
N SER A 102 7.92 -12.72 -0.31
CA SER A 102 8.26 -14.11 -0.58
C SER A 102 8.67 -14.33 -2.04
N PRO A 103 9.64 -15.23 -2.29
CA PRO A 103 9.80 -15.83 -3.60
C PRO A 103 8.45 -16.34 -4.12
N GLY A 104 8.10 -16.03 -5.36
CA GLY A 104 6.82 -16.45 -5.98
C GLY A 104 5.57 -15.67 -5.56
N VAL A 105 5.66 -14.58 -4.78
CA VAL A 105 4.49 -13.74 -4.44
C VAL A 105 3.68 -13.29 -5.66
N LYS A 106 4.34 -13.01 -6.80
CA LYS A 106 3.65 -12.69 -8.07
C LYS A 106 2.83 -13.86 -8.61
N ARG A 107 3.29 -15.11 -8.40
CA ARG A 107 2.56 -16.31 -8.81
C ARG A 107 1.36 -16.54 -7.89
N LEU A 108 1.53 -16.38 -6.58
CA LEU A 108 0.44 -16.43 -5.62
C LEU A 108 -0.65 -15.39 -5.96
N GLN A 109 -0.24 -14.15 -6.25
CA GLN A 109 -1.15 -13.08 -6.65
C GLN A 109 -1.93 -13.44 -7.91
N ALA A 110 -1.27 -13.98 -8.93
CA ALA A 110 -1.93 -14.40 -10.16
C ALA A 110 -2.98 -15.50 -9.89
N ILE A 111 -2.64 -16.52 -9.09
CA ILE A 111 -3.55 -17.60 -8.70
C ILE A 111 -4.80 -17.04 -8.00
N LEU A 112 -4.59 -16.21 -6.97
CA LEU A 112 -5.68 -15.61 -6.18
C LEU A 112 -6.58 -14.73 -7.06
N TYR A 113 -6.01 -13.88 -7.90
CA TYR A 113 -6.79 -12.97 -8.75
C TYR A 113 -7.59 -13.71 -9.81
N THR A 114 -7.03 -14.77 -10.40
CA THR A 114 -7.78 -15.60 -11.34
C THR A 114 -9.00 -16.24 -10.66
N GLN A 115 -8.85 -16.84 -9.49
CA GLN A 115 -10.00 -17.47 -8.81
C GLN A 115 -11.02 -16.45 -8.29
N LEU A 116 -10.55 -15.31 -7.76
CA LEU A 116 -11.41 -14.20 -7.37
C LEU A 116 -12.25 -13.71 -8.56
N GLN A 117 -11.63 -13.51 -9.73
CA GLN A 117 -12.34 -13.10 -10.94
C GLN A 117 -13.40 -14.11 -11.35
N ARG A 118 -13.11 -15.41 -11.29
CA ARG A 118 -14.09 -16.47 -11.60
C ARG A 118 -15.29 -16.43 -10.63
N ALA A 119 -15.04 -16.23 -9.34
CA ALA A 119 -16.10 -16.08 -8.35
C ALA A 119 -16.96 -14.84 -8.61
N MET A 120 -16.34 -13.69 -8.90
CA MET A 120 -17.05 -12.44 -9.23
C MET A 120 -17.89 -12.55 -10.51
N LEU A 121 -17.49 -13.39 -11.46
CA LEU A 121 -18.23 -13.69 -12.69
C LEU A 121 -19.31 -14.77 -12.51
N GLY A 122 -19.50 -15.29 -11.29
CA GLY A 122 -20.49 -16.34 -11.00
C GLY A 122 -20.13 -17.72 -11.58
N GLN A 123 -18.88 -17.93 -12.00
CA GLN A 123 -18.43 -19.21 -12.58
C GLN A 123 -18.14 -20.28 -11.52
N THR A 124 -17.97 -19.86 -10.27
CA THR A 124 -17.72 -20.71 -9.10
C THR A 124 -18.12 -19.95 -7.83
N SER A 125 -18.32 -20.64 -6.71
CA SER A 125 -18.57 -19.96 -5.42
C SER A 125 -17.28 -19.36 -4.84
N SER A 126 -17.41 -18.44 -3.88
CA SER A 126 -16.27 -17.89 -3.13
C SER A 126 -15.43 -19.00 -2.46
N ASP A 127 -16.11 -19.98 -1.86
CA ASP A 127 -15.46 -21.06 -1.11
C ASP A 127 -14.70 -22.00 -2.04
N GLN A 128 -15.31 -22.34 -3.18
CA GLN A 128 -14.66 -23.15 -4.22
C GLN A 128 -13.48 -22.43 -4.85
N ALA A 129 -13.61 -21.13 -5.14
CA ALA A 129 -12.51 -20.31 -5.65
C ALA A 129 -11.32 -20.27 -4.68
N LEU A 130 -11.58 -20.13 -3.38
CA LEU A 130 -10.52 -20.11 -2.37
C LEU A 130 -9.83 -21.47 -2.25
N ALA A 131 -10.58 -22.56 -2.17
CA ALA A 131 -10.03 -23.92 -2.12
C ALA A 131 -9.21 -24.26 -3.39
N GLU A 132 -9.67 -23.80 -4.56
CA GLU A 132 -8.95 -23.94 -5.81
C GLU A 132 -7.62 -23.16 -5.80
N ALA A 133 -7.64 -21.91 -5.32
CA ALA A 133 -6.45 -21.08 -5.22
C ALA A 133 -5.41 -21.71 -4.28
N GLU A 134 -5.86 -22.24 -3.13
CA GLU A 134 -5.02 -22.98 -2.19
C GLU A 134 -4.37 -24.19 -2.86
N ARG A 135 -5.15 -25.03 -3.55
CA ARG A 135 -4.63 -26.23 -4.23
C ARG A 135 -3.56 -25.87 -5.26
N GLN A 136 -3.82 -24.85 -6.08
CA GLN A 136 -2.87 -24.38 -7.11
C GLN A 136 -1.59 -23.82 -6.49
N TRP A 137 -1.71 -23.05 -5.41
CA TRP A 137 -0.56 -22.51 -4.71
C TRP A 137 0.29 -23.62 -4.09
N ASN A 138 -0.34 -24.58 -3.39
CA ASN A 138 0.37 -25.68 -2.74
C ASN A 138 1.12 -26.53 -3.78
N ALA A 139 0.49 -26.85 -4.90
CA ALA A 139 1.15 -27.58 -6.00
C ALA A 139 2.36 -26.81 -6.56
N TYR A 140 2.23 -25.49 -6.75
CA TYR A 140 3.35 -24.65 -7.19
C TYR A 140 4.47 -24.57 -6.15
N ALA A 141 4.12 -24.40 -4.87
CA ALA A 141 5.08 -24.23 -3.78
C ALA A 141 5.93 -25.49 -3.58
N VAL A 142 5.31 -26.68 -3.55
CA VAL A 142 6.02 -27.98 -3.47
C VAL A 142 7.01 -28.15 -4.62
N GLY A 143 6.62 -27.76 -5.84
CA GLY A 143 7.52 -27.86 -7.00
C GLY A 143 8.66 -26.83 -7.00
N ARG A 144 8.53 -25.71 -6.28
CA ARG A 144 9.49 -24.59 -6.32
C ARG A 144 10.44 -24.56 -5.11
N TRP A 145 9.97 -25.00 -3.95
CA TRP A 145 10.70 -25.13 -2.70
C TRP A 145 10.40 -26.52 -2.11
N PRO A 146 11.10 -27.57 -2.56
CA PRO A 146 10.95 -28.92 -2.03
C PRO A 146 11.44 -29.01 -0.58
#